data_AF-G0R601-F1
#
_entry.id   AF-G0R601-F1
#
_cell.length_a   1.000
_cell.length_b   1.000
_cell.length_c   1.000
_cell.angle_alpha   90.00
_cell.angle_beta   90.00
_cell.angle_gamma   90.00
#
_symmetry.space_group_name_H-M   'P 1'
#
loop_
_entity.id
_entity.type
_entity.pdbx_description
1 polymer ?
#
loop_
_entity_poly.entity_id
_entity_poly.type
_entity_poly.pdbx_seq_one_letter_code
_entity_poly.pdbx_strand_id
1 'polypeptide(L)'
;MKIYEDFKEKYAFFLVQKEEFDEAAVIFWEILNDDGFANELTSVWKVWIESLLSEGFANDAMMVIKQCLFGNTNKRVIHNISLWELYIDLEKSFGTFDTLKLAYQKMLDLKIITPFVLLNYAQLLQNYRFYEDAFKVFEAGVQKAKIFYFMYADFEEKYGLLNHMFEIYDRMIVNVQQQDQIDAYNLYISKVAEHLGVTKTRPIFENAINNFEIEQNVVNIGLRFANLERKFGEIDRVRAIYIHVSQFADPRGDPLRLWGIWEDFERHHGNSDTYKEYLRIKRSVLHKFSILPPDVKRIKELVDAGEL
;
A
#
# COMPACT_ATOMS: atom_id res chain seq x y z
N MET A 1 -5.39 26.98 37.98
CA MET A 1 -5.82 25.73 37.34
C MET A 1 -4.66 25.08 36.59
N LYS A 2 -4.19 25.60 35.45
CA LYS A 2 -2.98 25.08 34.76
C LYS A 2 -1.72 24.78 35.61
N ILE A 3 -1.43 25.59 36.63
CA ILE A 3 -0.25 25.38 37.51
C ILE A 3 -0.45 24.20 38.47
N TYR A 4 -1.69 23.90 38.85
CA TYR A 4 -2.04 22.79 39.74
C TYR A 4 -2.10 21.47 38.96
N GLU A 5 -2.51 21.55 37.69
CA GLU A 5 -2.59 20.44 36.73
C GLU A 5 -1.19 19.90 36.37
N ASP A 6 -0.25 20.79 36.03
CA ASP A 6 1.17 20.46 35.74
C ASP A 6 1.92 19.94 36.99
N PHE A 7 1.43 20.27 38.19
CA PHE A 7 2.02 19.80 39.45
C PHE A 7 1.60 18.37 39.77
N LYS A 8 0.35 17.97 39.52
CA LYS A 8 -0.12 16.59 39.75
C LYS A 8 0.55 15.61 38.78
N GLU A 9 0.75 15.99 37.52
CA GLU A 9 1.48 15.17 36.54
C GLU A 9 2.95 15.02 36.97
N LYS A 10 3.64 16.12 37.29
CA LYS A 10 5.03 16.09 37.81
C LYS A 10 5.17 15.35 39.14
N TYR A 11 4.15 15.39 39.99
CA TYR A 11 4.15 14.69 41.27
C TYR A 11 3.92 13.18 41.09
N ALA A 12 3.06 12.77 40.14
CA ALA A 12 2.95 11.37 39.74
C ALA A 12 4.28 10.85 39.15
N PHE A 13 4.96 11.66 38.31
CA PHE A 13 6.32 11.33 37.83
C PHE A 13 7.33 11.17 38.98
N PHE A 14 7.25 12.04 39.98
CA PHE A 14 8.13 11.98 41.15
C PHE A 14 7.88 10.74 42.02
N LEU A 15 6.62 10.34 42.17
CA LEU A 15 6.25 9.14 42.93
C LEU A 15 6.64 7.85 42.20
N VAL A 16 6.52 7.84 40.87
CA VAL A 16 7.04 6.76 40.03
C VAL A 16 8.56 6.64 40.19
N GLN A 17 9.30 7.75 40.24
CA GLN A 17 10.75 7.73 40.52
C GLN A 17 11.11 7.28 41.94
N LYS A 18 10.15 7.27 42.87
CA LYS A 18 10.33 6.87 44.27
C LYS A 18 9.85 5.45 44.58
N GLU A 19 9.36 4.71 43.60
CA GLU A 19 8.79 3.36 43.77
C GLU A 19 7.54 3.31 44.68
N GLU A 20 6.88 4.45 44.95
CA GLU A 20 5.65 4.54 45.76
C GLU A 20 4.40 4.44 44.86
N PHE A 21 4.16 3.22 44.35
CA PHE A 21 3.16 2.97 43.29
C PHE A 21 1.71 3.02 43.75
N ASP A 22 1.41 2.68 45.00
CA ASP A 22 0.05 2.75 45.56
C ASP A 22 -0.44 4.20 45.62
N GLU A 23 0.43 5.12 46.03
CA GLU A 23 0.13 6.56 46.06
C GLU A 23 0.08 7.15 44.65
N ALA A 24 0.97 6.72 43.75
CA ALA A 24 0.90 7.09 42.35
C ALA A 24 -0.44 6.66 41.70
N ALA A 25 -0.93 5.46 41.99
CA ALA A 25 -2.21 4.96 41.46
C ALA A 25 -3.41 5.77 41.96
N VAL A 26 -3.42 6.19 43.22
CA VAL A 26 -4.47 7.07 43.77
C VAL A 26 -4.47 8.42 43.07
N ILE A 27 -3.29 9.00 42.82
CA ILE A 27 -3.16 10.31 42.18
C ILE A 27 -3.51 10.23 40.70
N PHE A 28 -3.10 9.17 40.01
CA PHE A 28 -3.55 8.88 38.65
C PHE A 28 -5.08 8.76 38.62
N TRP A 29 -5.70 8.07 39.59
CA TRP A 29 -7.15 7.92 39.68
C TRP A 29 -7.88 9.26 39.95
N GLU A 30 -7.30 10.15 40.76
CA GLU A 30 -7.83 11.49 40.97
C GLU A 30 -7.75 12.35 39.70
N ILE A 31 -6.63 12.31 38.97
CA ILE A 31 -6.46 13.03 37.70
C ILE A 31 -7.48 12.56 36.66
N LEU A 32 -7.90 11.29 36.73
CA LEU A 32 -8.84 10.68 35.79
C LEU A 32 -10.30 11.09 35.99
N ASN A 33 -10.70 11.47 37.20
CA ASN A 33 -12.06 11.94 37.50
C ASN A 33 -12.24 13.45 37.25
N ASP A 34 -11.17 14.20 36.97
CA ASP A 34 -11.26 15.62 36.64
C ASP A 34 -11.53 15.81 35.13
N ASP A 35 -12.73 16.28 34.79
CA ASP A 35 -13.20 16.55 33.41
C ASP A 35 -12.34 17.58 32.63
N GLY A 36 -11.42 18.29 33.30
CA GLY A 36 -10.53 19.28 32.72
C GLY A 36 -9.35 18.73 31.91
N PHE A 37 -8.96 17.46 32.09
CA PHE A 37 -7.72 16.88 31.54
C PHE A 37 -7.85 16.33 30.11
N ALA A 38 -8.85 16.74 29.32
CA ALA A 38 -9.15 16.15 28.00
C ALA A 38 -7.96 16.09 27.00
N ASN A 39 -6.95 16.95 27.14
CA ASN A 39 -5.77 16.98 26.26
C ASN A 39 -4.55 16.22 26.80
N GLU A 40 -4.38 16.11 28.12
CA GLU A 40 -3.22 15.50 28.79
C GLU A 40 -3.52 14.11 29.36
N LEU A 41 -4.79 13.71 29.41
CA LEU A 41 -5.21 12.35 29.83
C LEU A 41 -4.43 11.24 29.12
N THR A 42 -4.10 11.40 27.83
CA THR A 42 -3.37 10.36 27.09
C THR A 42 -1.92 10.23 27.54
N SER A 43 -1.22 11.33 27.85
CA SER A 43 0.16 11.25 28.37
C SER A 43 0.17 10.62 29.74
N VAL A 44 -0.77 11.03 30.60
CA VAL A 44 -0.96 10.49 31.95
C VAL A 44 -1.20 8.98 31.92
N TRP A 45 -2.11 8.49 31.07
CA TRP A 45 -2.33 7.05 30.90
C TRP A 45 -1.07 6.32 30.43
N LYS A 46 -0.37 6.84 29.40
CA LYS A 46 0.86 6.21 28.89
C LYS A 46 1.93 6.07 29.96
N VAL A 47 2.18 7.14 30.70
CA VAL A 47 3.20 7.18 31.77
C VAL A 47 2.85 6.19 32.87
N TRP A 48 1.58 6.14 33.29
CA TRP A 48 1.16 5.18 34.30
C TRP A 48 1.39 3.74 33.84
N ILE A 49 1.07 3.45 32.58
CA ILE A 49 1.25 2.11 32.02
C ILE A 49 2.74 1.77 31.86
N GLU A 50 3.55 2.67 31.31
CA GLU A 50 5.00 2.47 31.15
C GLU A 50 5.69 2.24 32.50
N SER A 51 5.26 2.95 33.54
CA SER A 51 5.72 2.75 34.92
C SER A 51 5.33 1.38 35.47
N LEU A 52 4.11 0.90 35.20
CA LEU A 52 3.72 -0.44 35.65
C LEU A 52 4.47 -1.54 34.89
N LEU A 53 4.85 -1.27 33.63
CA LEU A 53 5.64 -2.19 32.83
C LEU A 53 7.12 -2.25 33.22
N SER A 54 7.72 -1.14 33.67
CA SER A 54 9.11 -1.15 34.17
C SER A 54 9.27 -2.03 35.41
N GLU A 55 8.23 -2.11 36.22
CA GLU A 55 8.20 -2.92 37.45
C GLU A 55 7.80 -4.39 37.22
N GLY A 56 7.35 -4.75 36.01
CA GLY A 56 6.92 -6.12 35.69
C GLY A 56 5.49 -6.47 36.11
N PHE A 57 4.69 -5.51 36.59
CA PHE A 57 3.26 -5.70 36.90
C PHE A 57 2.40 -5.66 35.62
N ALA A 58 2.62 -6.64 34.74
CA ALA A 58 1.96 -6.71 33.43
C ALA A 58 0.43 -6.90 33.51
N ASN A 59 -0.06 -7.63 34.52
CA ASN A 59 -1.50 -7.87 34.70
C ASN A 59 -2.25 -6.59 35.12
N ASP A 60 -1.64 -5.79 35.99
CA ASP A 60 -2.22 -4.52 36.44
C ASP A 60 -2.19 -3.49 35.31
N ALA A 61 -1.10 -3.42 34.55
CA ALA A 61 -1.01 -2.62 33.33
C ALA A 61 -2.12 -2.98 32.31
N MET A 62 -2.42 -4.28 32.16
CA MET A 62 -3.50 -4.76 31.29
C MET A 62 -4.89 -4.29 31.78
N MET A 63 -5.15 -4.37 33.09
CA MET A 63 -6.41 -3.94 33.68
C MET A 63 -6.62 -2.42 33.52
N VAL A 64 -5.56 -1.65 33.77
CA VAL A 64 -5.49 -0.20 33.62
C VAL A 64 -5.83 0.23 32.19
N ILE A 65 -5.26 -0.42 31.17
CA ILE A 65 -5.56 -0.11 29.78
C ILE A 65 -6.98 -0.50 29.39
N LYS A 66 -7.47 -1.67 29.84
CA LYS A 66 -8.85 -2.08 29.58
C LYS A 66 -9.83 -1.08 30.17
N GLN A 67 -9.55 -0.55 31.36
CA GLN A 67 -10.36 0.50 31.96
C GLN A 67 -10.28 1.81 31.17
N CYS A 68 -9.10 2.17 30.67
CA CYS A 68 -8.91 3.34 29.80
C CYS A 68 -9.70 3.26 28.49
N LEU A 69 -9.65 2.11 27.80
CA LEU A 69 -10.23 1.94 26.46
C LEU A 69 -11.71 1.57 26.48
N PHE A 70 -12.16 0.76 27.45
CA PHE A 70 -13.54 0.27 27.53
C PHE A 70 -14.38 0.97 28.60
N GLY A 71 -13.75 1.52 29.64
CA GLY A 71 -14.45 2.16 30.76
C GLY A 71 -14.60 3.69 30.63
N ASN A 72 -13.81 4.33 29.77
CA ASN A 72 -13.84 5.79 29.63
C ASN A 72 -14.89 6.24 28.61
N THR A 73 -15.63 7.32 28.91
CA THR A 73 -16.62 7.92 28.00
C THR A 73 -16.00 8.93 27.05
N ASN A 74 -14.75 9.34 27.28
CA ASN A 74 -14.07 10.35 26.48
C ASN A 74 -13.60 9.78 25.14
N LYS A 75 -14.29 10.18 24.07
CA LYS A 75 -13.97 9.78 22.70
C LYS A 75 -12.51 10.06 22.34
N ARG A 76 -11.88 11.13 22.81
CA ARG A 76 -10.48 11.43 22.43
C ARG A 76 -9.49 10.37 22.92
N VAL A 77 -9.69 9.86 24.13
CA VAL A 77 -8.85 8.82 24.73
C VAL A 77 -9.07 7.49 24.01
N ILE A 78 -10.34 7.11 23.82
CA ILE A 78 -10.71 5.91 23.07
C ILE A 78 -10.21 5.99 21.63
N HIS A 79 -10.11 7.20 21.05
CA HIS A 79 -9.66 7.37 19.68
C HIS A 79 -8.13 7.48 19.51
N ASN A 80 -7.35 7.36 20.58
CA ASN A 80 -5.90 7.54 20.51
C ASN A 80 -5.18 6.27 20.02
N ILE A 81 -4.53 6.36 18.86
CA ILE A 81 -3.83 5.23 18.21
C ILE A 81 -2.74 4.65 19.11
N SER A 82 -1.94 5.48 19.78
CA SER A 82 -0.78 5.00 20.55
C SER A 82 -1.19 4.17 21.77
N LEU A 83 -2.32 4.49 22.40
CA LEU A 83 -2.84 3.69 23.52
C LEU A 83 -3.27 2.30 23.04
N TRP A 84 -3.87 2.22 21.86
CA TRP A 84 -4.22 0.96 21.25
C TRP A 84 -3.01 0.15 20.77
N GLU A 85 -1.97 0.79 20.24
CA GLU A 85 -0.71 0.12 19.88
C GLU A 85 -0.09 -0.53 21.12
N LEU A 86 -0.01 0.21 22.22
CA LEU A 86 0.50 -0.29 23.48
C LEU A 86 -0.40 -1.41 24.06
N TYR A 87 -1.73 -1.30 23.93
CA TYR A 87 -2.66 -2.37 24.30
C TYR A 87 -2.42 -3.66 23.51
N ILE A 88 -2.24 -3.54 22.19
CA ILE A 88 -1.95 -4.68 21.33
C ILE A 88 -0.64 -5.36 21.72
N ASP A 89 0.41 -4.60 22.00
CA ASP A 89 1.72 -5.17 22.35
C ASP A 89 1.70 -5.91 23.69
N LEU A 90 0.87 -5.43 24.63
CA LEU A 90 0.61 -6.15 25.88
C LEU A 90 -0.24 -7.38 25.68
N GLU A 91 -1.30 -7.31 24.87
CA GLU A 91 -2.15 -8.47 24.57
C GLU A 91 -1.37 -9.54 23.76
N LYS A 92 -0.39 -9.16 22.95
CA LYS A 92 0.52 -10.12 22.29
C LYS A 92 1.45 -10.83 23.29
N SER A 93 1.88 -10.13 24.33
CA SER A 93 2.87 -10.64 25.30
C SER A 93 2.22 -11.47 26.41
N PHE A 94 1.05 -11.06 26.89
CA PHE A 94 0.39 -11.62 28.07
C PHE A 94 -1.06 -12.07 27.83
N GLY A 95 -1.63 -11.72 26.67
CA GLY A 95 -3.04 -11.94 26.36
C GLY A 95 -3.36 -13.30 25.77
N THR A 96 -4.65 -13.52 25.55
CA THR A 96 -5.19 -14.68 24.84
C THR A 96 -5.53 -14.33 23.40
N PHE A 97 -5.60 -15.31 22.51
CA PHE A 97 -5.95 -15.06 21.12
C PHE A 97 -7.32 -14.37 20.96
N ASP A 98 -8.32 -14.75 21.78
CA ASP A 98 -9.67 -14.20 21.70
C ASP A 98 -9.72 -12.73 22.15
N THR A 99 -8.97 -12.36 23.19
CA THR A 99 -8.88 -10.97 23.65
C THR A 99 -8.14 -10.09 22.65
N LEU A 100 -7.09 -10.61 22.03
CA LEU A 100 -6.35 -9.94 20.96
C LEU A 100 -7.23 -9.74 19.71
N LYS A 101 -7.99 -10.75 19.29
CA LYS A 101 -8.93 -10.66 18.17
C LYS A 101 -10.00 -9.59 18.43
N LEU A 102 -10.56 -9.57 19.64
CA LEU A 102 -11.56 -8.58 20.03
C LEU A 102 -10.97 -7.15 20.07
N ALA A 103 -9.73 -7.00 20.52
CA ALA A 103 -9.01 -5.73 20.47
C ALA A 103 -8.93 -5.17 19.04
N TYR A 104 -8.48 -5.98 18.09
CA TYR A 104 -8.39 -5.59 16.69
C TYR A 104 -9.75 -5.29 16.05
N GLN A 105 -10.79 -6.10 16.35
CA GLN A 105 -12.16 -5.83 15.89
C GLN A 105 -12.68 -4.48 16.41
N LYS A 106 -12.41 -4.14 17.67
CA LYS A 106 -12.80 -2.85 18.24
C LYS A 106 -12.10 -1.68 17.57
N MET A 107 -10.82 -1.83 17.23
CA MET A 107 -10.13 -0.81 16.44
C MET A 107 -10.73 -0.63 15.03
N LEU A 108 -11.21 -1.72 14.41
CA LEU A 108 -11.91 -1.68 13.12
C LEU A 108 -13.22 -0.91 13.25
N ASP A 109 -14.03 -1.22 14.27
CA ASP A 109 -15.31 -0.54 14.55
C ASP A 109 -15.12 0.96 14.74
N LEU A 110 -14.06 1.35 15.47
CA LEU A 110 -13.73 2.75 15.74
C LEU A 110 -13.10 3.47 14.53
N LYS A 111 -12.76 2.74 13.45
CA LYS A 111 -12.12 3.24 12.21
C LYS A 111 -10.73 3.86 12.40
N ILE A 112 -10.04 3.54 13.47
CA ILE A 112 -8.76 4.15 13.89
C ILE A 112 -7.54 3.47 13.26
N ILE A 113 -7.80 2.41 12.50
CA ILE A 113 -6.75 1.51 12.05
C ILE A 113 -5.84 2.16 11.02
N THR A 114 -4.56 2.20 11.39
CA THR A 114 -3.43 2.40 10.49
C THR A 114 -3.23 1.16 9.63
N PRO A 115 -2.73 1.31 8.38
CA PRO A 115 -2.42 0.16 7.54
C PRO A 115 -1.51 -0.88 8.20
N PHE A 116 -0.56 -0.42 9.04
CA PHE A 116 0.34 -1.29 9.77
C PHE A 116 -0.37 -2.18 10.81
N VAL A 117 -1.31 -1.62 11.57
CA VAL A 117 -2.10 -2.39 12.56
C VAL A 117 -2.98 -3.42 11.87
N LEU A 118 -3.59 -3.06 10.73
CA LEU A 118 -4.40 -3.99 9.94
C LEU A 118 -3.58 -5.16 9.39
N LEU A 119 -2.36 -4.86 8.93
CA LEU A 119 -1.41 -5.85 8.47
C LEU A 119 -1.06 -6.86 9.55
N ASN A 120 -0.73 -6.37 10.74
CA ASN A 120 -0.41 -7.22 11.90
C ASN A 120 -1.61 -8.10 12.28
N TYR A 121 -2.83 -7.58 12.21
CA TYR A 121 -4.03 -8.35 12.47
C TYR A 121 -4.23 -9.48 11.44
N ALA A 122 -4.04 -9.18 10.16
CA ALA A 122 -4.16 -10.18 9.11
C ALA A 122 -3.11 -11.29 9.25
N GLN A 123 -1.86 -10.95 9.57
CA GLN A 123 -0.80 -11.92 9.85
C GLN A 123 -1.10 -12.78 11.09
N LEU A 124 -1.64 -12.18 12.15
CA LEU A 124 -2.07 -12.90 13.33
C LEU A 124 -3.13 -13.96 12.94
N LEU A 125 -4.19 -13.56 12.25
CA LEU A 125 -5.25 -14.47 11.82
C LEU A 125 -4.73 -15.60 10.91
N GLN A 126 -3.75 -15.31 10.06
CA GLN A 126 -3.07 -16.30 9.24
C GLN A 126 -2.33 -17.35 10.09
N ASN A 127 -1.58 -16.93 11.11
CA ASN A 127 -0.84 -17.83 11.98
C ASN A 127 -1.79 -18.80 12.72
N TYR A 128 -2.96 -18.32 13.14
CA TYR A 128 -3.97 -19.12 13.82
C TYR A 128 -4.96 -19.83 12.86
N ARG A 129 -4.75 -19.75 11.54
CA ARG A 129 -5.56 -20.41 10.49
C ARG A 129 -7.03 -19.97 10.43
N PHE A 130 -7.36 -18.77 10.91
CA PHE A 130 -8.70 -18.19 10.76
C PHE A 130 -8.81 -17.43 9.43
N TYR A 131 -8.88 -18.17 8.33
CA TYR A 131 -8.82 -17.59 6.98
C TYR A 131 -10.05 -16.72 6.67
N GLU A 132 -11.27 -17.15 7.03
CA GLU A 132 -12.52 -16.39 6.82
C GLU A 132 -12.49 -14.97 7.36
N ASP A 133 -12.00 -14.81 8.59
CA ASP A 133 -11.91 -13.48 9.20
C ASP A 133 -10.75 -12.68 8.61
N ALA A 134 -9.66 -13.34 8.17
CA ALA A 134 -8.58 -12.67 7.46
C ALA A 134 -9.07 -12.08 6.13
N PHE A 135 -9.94 -12.79 5.38
CA PHE A 135 -10.54 -12.28 4.14
C PHE A 135 -11.32 -10.98 4.39
N LYS A 136 -12.18 -10.93 5.43
CA LYS A 136 -12.94 -9.72 5.80
C LYS A 136 -12.03 -8.53 6.14
N VAL A 137 -10.93 -8.81 6.84
CA VAL A 137 -9.94 -7.80 7.24
C VAL A 137 -9.22 -7.22 6.05
N PHE A 138 -8.79 -8.08 5.11
CA PHE A 138 -8.19 -7.62 3.86
C PHE A 138 -9.18 -6.82 3.02
N GLU A 139 -10.44 -7.27 2.89
CA GLU A 139 -11.47 -6.54 2.16
C GLU A 139 -11.69 -5.12 2.71
N ALA A 140 -11.71 -4.97 4.04
CA ALA A 140 -11.76 -3.66 4.68
C ALA A 140 -10.50 -2.82 4.43
N GLY A 141 -9.33 -3.46 4.33
CA GLY A 141 -8.04 -2.80 4.07
C GLY A 141 -7.86 -2.33 2.64
N VAL A 142 -8.43 -3.05 1.69
CA VAL A 142 -8.37 -2.79 0.24
C VAL A 142 -8.95 -1.41 -0.10
N GLN A 143 -9.92 -0.92 0.66
CA GLN A 143 -10.47 0.44 0.50
C GLN A 143 -9.50 1.55 0.96
N LYS A 144 -8.53 1.22 1.81
CA LYS A 144 -7.64 2.20 2.45
C LYS A 144 -6.30 2.37 1.75
N ALA A 145 -5.67 1.29 1.26
CA ALA A 145 -4.35 1.38 0.65
C ALA A 145 -4.07 0.29 -0.40
N LYS A 146 -3.28 0.67 -1.42
CA LYS A 146 -2.84 -0.22 -2.51
C LYS A 146 -2.11 -1.48 -2.03
N ILE A 147 -1.34 -1.35 -0.95
CA ILE A 147 -0.53 -2.43 -0.38
C ILE A 147 -1.41 -3.63 0.00
N PHE A 148 -2.66 -3.37 0.42
CA PHE A 148 -3.58 -4.44 0.77
C PHE A 148 -4.01 -5.29 -0.42
N TYR A 149 -4.12 -4.74 -1.63
CA TYR A 149 -4.44 -5.56 -2.82
C TYR A 149 -3.36 -6.63 -3.06
N PHE A 150 -2.08 -6.25 -2.94
CA PHE A 150 -0.98 -7.18 -3.15
C PHE A 150 -0.97 -8.29 -2.12
N MET A 151 -1.08 -7.92 -0.85
CA MET A 151 -1.09 -8.88 0.24
C MET A 151 -2.31 -9.77 0.22
N TYR A 152 -3.44 -9.21 -0.23
CA TYR A 152 -4.68 -9.95 -0.35
C TYR A 152 -4.61 -10.96 -1.50
N ALA A 153 -4.04 -10.58 -2.65
CA ALA A 153 -3.80 -11.49 -3.77
C ALA A 153 -2.81 -12.62 -3.40
N ASP A 154 -1.70 -12.31 -2.72
CA ASP A 154 -0.75 -13.33 -2.24
C ASP A 154 -1.38 -14.29 -1.23
N PHE A 155 -2.34 -13.80 -0.44
CA PHE A 155 -3.08 -14.61 0.51
C PHE A 155 -4.07 -15.55 -0.18
N GLU A 156 -4.82 -15.05 -1.16
CA GLU A 156 -5.74 -15.83 -1.99
C GLU A 156 -5.00 -16.85 -2.87
N GLU A 157 -3.80 -16.52 -3.35
CA GLU A 157 -2.94 -17.46 -4.08
C GLU A 157 -2.52 -18.65 -3.21
N LYS A 158 -2.27 -18.44 -1.91
CA LYS A 158 -1.81 -19.50 -1.00
C LYS A 158 -2.93 -20.35 -0.42
N TYR A 159 -4.07 -19.73 -0.11
CA TYR A 159 -5.12 -20.36 0.70
C TYR A 159 -6.50 -20.34 0.03
N GLY A 160 -6.66 -19.57 -1.05
CA GLY A 160 -7.93 -19.34 -1.73
C GLY A 160 -8.01 -20.00 -3.11
N LEU A 161 -8.90 -19.44 -3.94
CA LEU A 161 -9.16 -19.87 -5.31
C LEU A 161 -8.51 -18.87 -6.28
N LEU A 162 -7.85 -19.37 -7.32
CA LEU A 162 -7.21 -18.51 -8.34
C LEU A 162 -8.19 -17.52 -8.99
N ASN A 163 -9.47 -17.87 -9.14
CA ASN A 163 -10.48 -16.98 -9.70
C ASN A 163 -10.71 -15.74 -8.82
N HIS A 164 -10.75 -15.91 -7.50
CA HIS A 164 -10.90 -14.77 -6.58
C HIS A 164 -9.68 -13.86 -6.62
N MET A 165 -8.48 -14.44 -6.77
CA MET A 165 -7.25 -13.67 -6.96
C MET A 165 -7.32 -12.78 -8.21
N PHE A 166 -7.82 -13.28 -9.34
CA PHE A 166 -8.03 -12.46 -10.53
C PHE A 166 -9.07 -11.37 -10.33
N GLU A 167 -10.20 -11.66 -9.67
CA GLU A 167 -11.21 -10.65 -9.34
C GLU A 167 -10.66 -9.52 -8.46
N ILE A 168 -9.72 -9.82 -7.56
CA ILE A 168 -9.05 -8.81 -6.74
C ILE A 168 -8.14 -7.92 -7.59
N TYR A 169 -7.41 -8.50 -8.53
CA TYR A 169 -6.58 -7.72 -9.46
C TYR A 169 -7.43 -6.87 -10.43
N ASP A 170 -8.54 -7.39 -10.92
CA ASP A 170 -9.47 -6.61 -11.74
C ASP A 170 -10.04 -5.41 -10.96
N ARG A 171 -10.39 -5.61 -9.68
CA ARG A 171 -10.77 -4.50 -8.78
C ARG A 171 -9.63 -3.53 -8.54
N MET A 172 -8.40 -4.03 -8.39
CA MET A 172 -7.21 -3.20 -8.19
C MET A 172 -7.04 -2.20 -9.34
N ILE A 173 -7.19 -2.65 -10.58
CA ILE A 173 -7.03 -1.80 -11.77
C ILE A 173 -8.02 -0.63 -11.79
N VAL A 174 -9.26 -0.87 -11.39
CA VAL A 174 -10.31 0.15 -11.36
C VAL A 174 -10.08 1.18 -10.26
N ASN A 175 -9.51 0.75 -9.13
CA ASN A 175 -9.42 1.58 -7.93
C ASN A 175 -8.07 2.30 -7.77
N VAL A 176 -7.05 1.94 -8.55
CA VAL A 176 -5.70 2.50 -8.44
C VAL A 176 -5.56 3.83 -9.19
N GLN A 177 -4.82 4.76 -8.61
CA GLN A 177 -4.49 6.06 -9.22
C GLN A 177 -3.59 5.89 -10.46
N GLN A 178 -3.73 6.77 -11.46
CA GLN A 178 -3.04 6.69 -12.76
C GLN A 178 -1.51 6.51 -12.66
N GLN A 179 -0.86 7.07 -11.63
CA GLN A 179 0.59 6.97 -11.44
C GLN A 179 1.07 5.55 -11.10
N ASP A 180 0.30 4.83 -10.27
CA ASP A 180 0.63 3.47 -9.81
C ASP A 180 0.03 2.39 -10.72
N GLN A 181 -0.79 2.80 -11.68
CA GLN A 181 -1.54 1.88 -12.53
C GLN A 181 -0.60 1.00 -13.36
N ILE A 182 0.57 1.51 -13.76
CA ILE A 182 1.57 0.74 -14.49
C ILE A 182 2.07 -0.46 -13.68
N ASP A 183 2.41 -0.22 -12.42
CA ASP A 183 2.94 -1.26 -11.55
C ASP A 183 1.87 -2.30 -11.23
N ALA A 184 0.62 -1.88 -11.05
CA ALA A 184 -0.53 -2.77 -10.89
C ALA A 184 -0.73 -3.70 -12.11
N TYR A 185 -0.73 -3.15 -13.33
CA TYR A 185 -0.86 -3.95 -14.55
C TYR A 185 0.32 -4.90 -14.75
N ASN A 186 1.55 -4.43 -14.51
CA ASN A 186 2.74 -5.28 -14.65
C ASN A 186 2.68 -6.50 -13.73
N LEU A 187 2.27 -6.31 -12.47
CA LEU A 187 2.13 -7.40 -11.53
C LEU A 187 0.99 -8.34 -11.91
N TYR A 188 -0.15 -7.80 -12.31
CA TYR A 188 -1.29 -8.63 -12.72
C TYR A 188 -0.94 -9.50 -13.93
N ILE A 189 -0.29 -8.90 -14.94
CA ILE A 189 0.19 -9.61 -16.12
C ILE A 189 1.20 -10.70 -15.75
N SER A 190 2.17 -10.42 -14.85
CA SER A 190 3.14 -11.46 -14.45
C SER A 190 2.45 -12.63 -13.74
N LYS A 191 1.50 -12.34 -12.84
CA LYS A 191 0.76 -13.36 -12.09
C LYS A 191 -0.15 -14.20 -12.99
N VAL A 192 -0.86 -13.58 -13.93
CA VAL A 192 -1.68 -14.30 -14.91
C VAL A 192 -0.81 -15.13 -15.85
N ALA A 193 0.35 -14.62 -16.26
CA ALA A 193 1.29 -15.37 -17.10
C ALA A 193 1.83 -16.63 -16.38
N GLU A 194 2.09 -16.53 -15.07
CA GLU A 194 2.56 -17.66 -14.25
C GLU A 194 1.50 -18.76 -14.11
N HIS A 195 0.24 -18.41 -13.88
CA HIS A 195 -0.82 -19.39 -13.59
C HIS A 195 -1.61 -19.86 -14.82
N LEU A 196 -1.92 -18.97 -15.75
CA LEU A 196 -2.79 -19.25 -16.91
C LEU A 196 -2.06 -19.20 -18.26
N GLY A 197 -0.81 -18.75 -18.26
CA GLY A 197 -0.02 -18.55 -19.48
C GLY A 197 -0.32 -17.24 -20.22
N VAL A 198 0.50 -16.97 -21.24
CA VAL A 198 0.53 -15.67 -21.95
C VAL A 198 -0.72 -15.38 -22.78
N THR A 199 -1.50 -16.39 -23.15
CA THR A 199 -2.69 -16.14 -23.98
C THR A 199 -3.76 -15.36 -23.23
N LYS A 200 -3.86 -15.55 -21.91
CA LYS A 200 -4.84 -14.87 -21.05
C LYS A 200 -4.39 -13.48 -20.59
N THR A 201 -3.10 -13.13 -20.71
CA THR A 201 -2.61 -11.79 -20.39
C THR A 201 -2.93 -10.74 -21.46
N ARG A 202 -3.26 -11.19 -22.67
CA ARG A 202 -3.57 -10.34 -23.84
C ARG A 202 -4.78 -9.41 -23.64
N PRO A 203 -5.98 -9.89 -23.23
CA PRO A 203 -7.12 -9.00 -23.00
C PRO A 203 -6.84 -7.97 -21.89
N ILE A 204 -6.01 -8.33 -20.91
CA ILE A 204 -5.60 -7.43 -19.83
C ILE A 204 -4.73 -6.29 -20.40
N PHE A 205 -3.79 -6.62 -21.28
CA PHE A 205 -2.95 -5.64 -21.94
C PHE A 205 -3.76 -4.71 -22.88
N GLU A 206 -4.72 -5.26 -23.62
CA GLU A 206 -5.63 -4.47 -24.46
C GLU A 206 -6.48 -3.51 -23.62
N ASN A 207 -7.00 -3.97 -22.48
CA ASN A 207 -7.69 -3.12 -21.51
C ASN A 207 -6.76 -2.03 -20.97
N ALA A 208 -5.50 -2.36 -20.70
CA ALA A 208 -4.51 -1.40 -20.24
C ALA A 208 -4.31 -0.27 -21.25
N ILE A 209 -4.10 -0.60 -22.54
CA ILE A 209 -3.93 0.40 -23.62
C ILE A 209 -5.13 1.36 -23.69
N ASN A 210 -6.35 0.84 -23.59
CA ASN A 210 -7.57 1.66 -23.67
C ASN A 210 -7.76 2.57 -22.46
N ASN A 211 -7.23 2.19 -21.30
CA ASN A 211 -7.39 2.92 -20.05
C ASN A 211 -6.31 3.99 -19.81
N PHE A 212 -5.15 3.90 -20.48
CA PHE A 212 -4.10 4.89 -20.29
C PHE A 212 -4.36 6.18 -21.07
N GLU A 213 -4.48 7.29 -20.34
CA GLU A 213 -4.56 8.63 -20.91
C GLU A 213 -3.18 9.18 -21.32
N ILE A 214 -2.09 8.66 -20.74
CA ILE A 214 -0.72 9.12 -20.96
C ILE A 214 -0.01 8.19 -21.96
N GLU A 215 0.35 8.73 -23.13
CA GLU A 215 1.01 8.00 -24.23
C GLU A 215 2.34 7.34 -23.81
N GLN A 216 3.13 7.97 -22.93
CA GLN A 216 4.39 7.38 -22.43
C GLN A 216 4.18 6.10 -21.60
N ASN A 217 3.06 5.99 -20.89
CA ASN A 217 2.74 4.83 -20.07
C ASN A 217 2.43 3.61 -20.94
N VAL A 218 1.75 3.85 -22.09
CA VAL A 218 1.49 2.83 -23.12
C VAL A 218 2.81 2.27 -23.65
N VAL A 219 3.81 3.13 -23.88
CA VAL A 219 5.14 2.70 -24.37
C VAL A 219 5.86 1.83 -23.34
N ASN A 220 5.88 2.24 -22.07
CA ASN A 220 6.54 1.48 -21.00
C ASN A 220 5.91 0.10 -20.79
N ILE A 221 4.58 0.02 -20.73
CA ILE A 221 3.87 -1.25 -20.57
C ILE A 221 4.01 -2.13 -21.81
N GLY A 222 3.93 -1.54 -22.99
CA GLY A 222 4.17 -2.25 -24.26
C GLY A 222 5.56 -2.88 -24.33
N LEU A 223 6.60 -2.17 -23.89
CA LEU A 223 7.96 -2.71 -23.82
C LEU A 223 8.08 -3.88 -22.84
N ARG A 224 7.45 -3.79 -21.67
CA ARG A 224 7.46 -4.86 -20.66
C ARG A 224 6.68 -6.08 -21.13
N PHE A 225 5.52 -5.86 -21.75
CA PHE A 225 4.69 -6.92 -22.31
C PHE A 225 5.39 -7.63 -23.48
N ALA A 226 6.04 -6.88 -24.37
CA ALA A 226 6.88 -7.43 -25.43
C ALA A 226 8.03 -8.30 -24.89
N ASN A 227 8.68 -7.87 -23.80
CA ASN A 227 9.70 -8.69 -23.15
C ASN A 227 9.14 -9.99 -22.56
N LEU A 228 7.91 -9.95 -22.04
CA LEU A 228 7.21 -11.14 -21.55
C LEU A 228 6.89 -12.08 -22.71
N GLU A 229 6.22 -11.63 -23.77
CA GLU A 229 5.90 -12.46 -24.93
C GLU A 229 7.17 -13.03 -25.60
N ARG A 230 8.28 -12.28 -25.61
CA ARG A 230 9.57 -12.76 -26.07
C ARG A 230 10.09 -13.94 -25.23
N LYS A 231 9.95 -13.90 -23.90
CA LYS A 231 10.36 -15.01 -23.02
C LYS A 231 9.57 -16.29 -23.29
N PHE A 232 8.31 -16.15 -23.73
CA PHE A 232 7.46 -17.28 -24.10
C PHE A 232 7.54 -17.68 -25.59
N GLY A 233 8.40 -17.01 -26.37
CA GLY A 233 8.70 -17.40 -27.75
C GLY A 233 7.75 -16.85 -28.83
N GLU A 234 6.85 -15.93 -28.49
CA GLU A 234 5.85 -15.38 -29.42
C GLU A 234 6.41 -14.20 -30.24
N ILE A 235 7.35 -14.49 -31.15
CA ILE A 235 8.15 -13.46 -31.86
C ILE A 235 7.27 -12.55 -32.75
N ASP A 236 6.30 -13.12 -33.47
CA ASP A 236 5.46 -12.33 -34.40
C ASP A 236 4.53 -11.36 -33.67
N ARG A 237 4.14 -11.69 -32.44
CA ARG A 237 3.31 -10.81 -31.60
C ARG A 237 4.13 -9.70 -30.98
N VAL A 238 5.36 -9.99 -30.55
CA VAL A 238 6.34 -8.97 -30.12
C VAL A 238 6.52 -7.89 -31.19
N ARG A 239 6.61 -8.28 -32.47
CA ARG A 239 6.65 -7.32 -33.60
C ARG A 239 5.40 -6.46 -33.67
N ALA A 240 4.22 -7.07 -33.58
CA ALA A 240 2.96 -6.34 -33.61
C ALA A 240 2.85 -5.32 -32.45
N ILE A 241 3.32 -5.69 -31.26
CA ILE A 241 3.37 -4.79 -30.10
C ILE A 241 4.33 -3.62 -30.37
N TYR A 242 5.53 -3.86 -30.89
CA TYR A 242 6.46 -2.77 -31.22
C TYR A 242 5.90 -1.82 -32.27
N ILE A 243 5.21 -2.34 -33.29
CA ILE A 243 4.53 -1.52 -34.30
C ILE A 243 3.47 -0.63 -33.65
N HIS A 244 2.65 -1.18 -32.76
CA HIS A 244 1.62 -0.41 -32.05
C HIS A 244 2.24 0.66 -31.15
N VAL A 245 3.20 0.27 -30.31
CA VAL A 245 3.90 1.15 -29.36
C VAL A 245 4.66 2.28 -30.07
N SER A 246 5.21 2.01 -31.26
CA SER A 246 5.94 3.01 -32.04
C SER A 246 5.09 4.20 -32.49
N GLN A 247 3.76 4.07 -32.51
CA GLN A 247 2.87 5.18 -32.85
C GLN A 247 2.85 6.26 -31.77
N PHE A 248 3.19 5.90 -30.53
CA PHE A 248 3.14 6.77 -29.35
C PHE A 248 4.53 7.23 -28.88
N ALA A 249 5.60 6.86 -29.60
CA ALA A 249 6.98 7.13 -29.23
C ALA A 249 7.70 7.95 -30.30
N ASP A 250 8.04 9.21 -29.99
CA ASP A 250 8.84 10.05 -30.87
C ASP A 250 10.29 9.52 -30.96
N PRO A 251 10.81 9.20 -32.17
CA PRO A 251 12.19 8.78 -32.36
C PRO A 251 13.27 9.80 -31.93
N ARG A 252 12.93 11.08 -31.77
CA ARG A 252 13.91 12.14 -31.44
C ARG A 252 14.16 12.32 -29.95
N GLY A 253 13.14 12.08 -29.13
CA GLY A 253 13.22 12.22 -27.67
C GLY A 253 13.51 10.93 -26.92
N ASP A 254 13.40 9.78 -27.60
CA ASP A 254 13.35 8.38 -27.08
C ASP A 254 13.76 8.20 -25.61
N PRO A 255 12.88 8.53 -24.64
CA PRO A 255 13.23 8.48 -23.22
C PRO A 255 13.40 7.04 -22.71
N LEU A 256 12.79 6.08 -23.41
CA LEU A 256 12.68 4.68 -23.00
C LEU A 256 13.50 3.72 -23.89
N ARG A 257 14.27 4.26 -24.84
CA ARG A 257 15.12 3.50 -25.78
C ARG A 257 14.35 2.42 -26.57
N LEU A 258 13.10 2.70 -26.96
CA LEU A 258 12.26 1.78 -27.71
C LEU A 258 12.94 1.35 -29.01
N TRP A 259 13.49 2.31 -29.77
CA TRP A 259 14.04 2.06 -31.09
C TRP A 259 15.32 1.22 -31.04
N GLY A 260 16.13 1.42 -30.00
CA GLY A 260 17.31 0.58 -29.76
C GLY A 260 16.94 -0.86 -29.42
N ILE A 261 15.94 -1.05 -28.55
CA ILE A 261 15.47 -2.39 -28.17
C ILE A 261 14.86 -3.12 -29.37
N TRP A 262 14.08 -2.43 -30.21
CA TRP A 262 13.49 -3.03 -31.40
C TRP A 262 14.55 -3.36 -32.46
N GLU A 263 15.55 -2.51 -32.65
CA GLU A 263 16.66 -2.78 -33.56
C GLU A 263 17.45 -4.02 -33.13
N ASP A 264 17.77 -4.15 -31.84
CA ASP A 264 18.45 -5.33 -31.31
C ASP A 264 17.57 -6.58 -31.45
N PHE A 265 16.25 -6.46 -31.25
CA PHE A 265 15.32 -7.56 -31.45
C PHE A 265 15.30 -8.06 -32.91
N GLU A 266 15.18 -7.17 -33.90
CA GLU A 266 15.17 -7.56 -35.32
C GLU A 266 16.52 -8.10 -35.79
N ARG A 267 17.64 -7.67 -35.18
CA ARG A 267 18.96 -8.25 -35.48
C ARG A 267 19.07 -9.71 -35.03
N HIS A 268 18.45 -10.07 -33.89
CA HIS A 268 18.56 -11.42 -33.33
C HIS A 268 17.49 -12.38 -33.86
N HIS A 269 16.28 -11.88 -34.12
CA HIS A 269 15.13 -12.72 -34.48
C HIS A 269 14.55 -12.43 -35.87
N GLY A 270 15.05 -11.41 -36.57
CA GLY A 270 14.50 -10.92 -37.84
C GLY A 270 15.24 -11.39 -39.08
N ASN A 271 14.63 -11.08 -40.22
CA ASN A 271 15.11 -11.40 -41.56
C ASN A 271 15.35 -10.07 -42.31
N SER A 272 15.99 -10.12 -43.48
CA SER A 272 16.26 -8.90 -44.28
C SER A 272 14.99 -8.06 -44.54
N ASP A 273 13.85 -8.71 -44.74
CA ASP A 273 12.59 -8.02 -45.04
C ASP A 273 11.89 -7.45 -43.79
N THR A 274 11.98 -8.12 -42.63
CA THR A 274 11.43 -7.57 -41.38
C THR A 274 12.24 -6.36 -40.91
N TYR A 275 13.56 -6.39 -41.10
CA TYR A 275 14.43 -5.25 -40.80
C TYR A 275 14.17 -4.04 -41.72
N LYS A 276 13.88 -4.27 -43.01
CA LYS A 276 13.45 -3.20 -43.93
C LYS A 276 12.13 -2.58 -43.50
N GLU A 277 11.17 -3.40 -43.06
CA GLU A 277 9.87 -2.89 -42.59
C GLU A 277 10.03 -2.05 -41.32
N TYR A 278 10.89 -2.47 -40.37
CA TYR A 278 11.28 -1.66 -39.22
C TYR A 278 11.79 -0.26 -39.64
N LEU A 279 12.74 -0.20 -40.59
CA LEU A 279 13.26 1.08 -41.10
C LEU A 279 12.18 1.93 -41.78
N ARG A 280 11.23 1.29 -42.48
CA ARG A 280 10.09 1.97 -43.12
C ARG A 280 9.19 2.60 -42.08
N ILE A 281 8.82 1.86 -41.04
CA ILE A 281 7.97 2.33 -39.95
C ILE A 281 8.66 3.45 -39.17
N LYS A 282 9.96 3.29 -38.85
CA LYS A 282 10.76 4.34 -38.21
C LYS A 282 10.73 5.66 -38.97
N ARG A 283 10.89 5.62 -40.30
CA ARG A 283 10.81 6.81 -41.16
C ARG A 283 9.40 7.40 -41.20
N SER A 284 8.37 6.56 -41.27
CA SER A 284 6.97 7.00 -41.27
C SER A 284 6.59 7.71 -39.97
N VAL A 285 6.96 7.15 -38.83
CA VAL A 285 6.73 7.73 -37.50
C VAL A 285 7.49 9.04 -37.34
N LEU A 286 8.77 9.08 -37.71
CA LEU A 286 9.59 10.31 -37.72
C LEU A 286 8.93 11.41 -38.55
N HIS A 287 8.37 11.06 -39.71
CA HIS A 287 7.69 12.01 -40.58
C HIS A 287 6.39 12.53 -39.96
N LYS A 288 5.58 11.66 -39.33
CA LYS A 288 4.36 12.07 -38.59
C LYS A 288 4.67 13.07 -37.49
N PHE A 289 5.68 12.80 -36.66
CA PHE A 289 6.10 13.71 -35.58
C PHE A 289 6.78 14.98 -36.10
N SER A 290 7.38 14.96 -37.30
CA SER A 290 7.95 16.17 -37.92
C SER A 290 6.91 17.12 -38.53
N ILE A 291 5.71 16.63 -38.84
CA ILE A 291 4.59 17.43 -39.38
C ILE A 291 3.73 18.01 -38.26
N LEU A 292 3.64 17.31 -37.12
CA LEU A 292 2.97 17.85 -35.93
C LEU A 292 3.71 19.13 -35.48
N PRO A 293 3.01 20.26 -35.31
CA PRO A 293 3.65 21.47 -34.79
C PRO A 293 4.28 21.15 -33.43
N PRO A 294 5.44 21.74 -33.12
CA PRO A 294 6.14 21.42 -31.88
C PRO A 294 5.21 21.66 -30.70
N ASP A 295 5.18 20.69 -29.79
CA ASP A 295 4.22 20.60 -28.71
C ASP A 295 4.27 21.87 -27.86
N VAL A 296 3.29 22.77 -28.05
CA VAL A 296 3.29 24.12 -27.48
C VAL A 296 3.29 24.06 -25.95
N LYS A 297 2.77 22.96 -25.37
CA LYS A 297 2.89 22.65 -23.94
C LYS A 297 4.32 22.37 -23.51
N ARG A 298 5.04 21.52 -24.25
CA ARG A 298 6.44 21.20 -23.98
C ARG A 298 7.36 22.40 -24.16
N ILE A 299 7.10 23.24 -25.17
CA ILE A 299 7.82 24.51 -25.34
C ILE A 299 7.53 25.45 -24.16
N LYS A 300 6.28 25.57 -23.71
CA LYS A 300 5.95 26.34 -22.52
C LYS A 300 6.66 25.81 -21.27
N GLU A 301 6.65 24.49 -21.05
CA GLU A 301 7.33 23.87 -19.92
C GLU A 301 8.85 24.08 -19.95
N LEU A 302 9.48 24.03 -21.13
CA LEU A 302 10.91 24.28 -21.29
C LEU A 302 11.28 25.78 -21.15
N VAL A 303 10.40 26.69 -21.59
CA VAL A 303 10.54 28.13 -21.36
C VAL A 303 10.33 28.48 -19.89
N ASP A 304 9.35 27.88 -19.23
CA ASP A 304 9.07 28.07 -17.81
C ASP A 304 10.18 27.44 -16.93
N ALA A 305 10.85 26.39 -17.40
CA ALA A 305 12.02 25.78 -16.76
C ALA A 305 13.34 26.50 -17.07
N GLY A 306 13.36 27.47 -17.99
CA GLY A 306 14.56 28.26 -18.34
C GLY A 306 15.63 27.48 -19.10
N GLU A 307 15.26 26.37 -19.76
CA GLU A 307 16.18 25.51 -20.53
C GLU A 307 16.24 25.89 -22.02
N LEU A 308 15.59 26.99 -22.42
CA LEU A 308 15.55 27.56 -23.77
C LEU A 308 15.84 29.07 -23.79
#